data_AF-A0A5B8V7I5-F1
#
_entry.id   AF-A0A5B8V7I5-F1
#
_cell.length_a   1.000
_cell.length_b   1.000
_cell.length_c   1.000
_cell.angle_alpha   90.00
_cell.angle_beta   90.00
_cell.angle_gamma   90.00
#
_symmetry.space_group_name_H-M   'P 1'
#
loop_
_entity.id
_entity.type
_entity.pdbx_description
1 polymer ?
#
loop_
_entity_poly.entity_id
_entity_poly.type
_entity_poly.pdbx_seq_one_letter_code
_entity_poly.pdbx_strand_id
1 'polypeptide(L)'
;MTLFSPLLIFILVRFIFIIVKAMEDSARTRNGYYNPAKRRYKMNFRFCRKINSLSMLFNGHYIDAKALYVLQTGKVPCITFVGELDIEKAFGYIKETFKDDVKQVYHHSYFDHDKNENFFNSIILIMPNQRMIELGNNYCHLLYHVDDHQWMRNICEVFKDFRLPGNANATTKVVGFARQAEMN
;
A
#
# COMPACT_ATOMS: atom_id res chain seq x y z
N MET A 1 -53.07 31.05 17.92
CA MET A 1 -52.38 29.86 18.44
C MET A 1 -51.79 29.10 17.26
N THR A 2 -50.50 29.29 16.97
CA THR A 2 -49.81 28.66 15.84
C THR A 2 -49.36 27.26 16.26
N LEU A 3 -50.09 26.23 15.79
CA LEU A 3 -49.69 24.83 15.90
C LEU A 3 -48.40 24.63 15.08
N PHE A 4 -47.33 24.22 15.75
CA PHE A 4 -46.07 23.85 15.10
C PHE A 4 -46.34 22.75 14.05
N SER A 5 -45.80 22.95 12.84
CA SER A 5 -45.91 21.97 11.76
C SER A 5 -45.31 20.62 12.21
N PRO A 6 -46.02 19.49 12.01
CA PRO A 6 -45.51 18.16 12.38
C PRO A 6 -44.19 17.81 11.67
N LEU A 7 -43.90 18.43 10.53
CA LEU A 7 -42.63 18.32 9.82
C LEU A 7 -41.46 18.88 10.66
N LEU A 8 -41.67 20.01 11.34
CA LEU A 8 -40.65 20.66 12.17
C LEU A 8 -40.30 19.78 13.38
N ILE A 9 -41.31 19.15 13.98
CA ILE A 9 -41.13 18.23 15.10
C ILE A 9 -40.29 17.02 14.67
N PHE A 10 -40.57 16.45 13.49
CA PHE A 10 -39.80 15.32 12.97
C PHE A 10 -38.33 15.68 12.69
N ILE A 11 -38.07 16.87 12.14
CA ILE A 11 -36.72 17.37 11.89
C ILE A 11 -35.96 17.57 13.20
N LEU A 12 -36.59 18.15 14.23
CA LEU A 12 -35.98 18.35 15.54
C LEU A 12 -35.64 17.02 16.23
N VAL A 13 -36.55 16.03 16.18
CA VAL A 13 -36.29 14.70 16.73
C VAL A 13 -35.11 14.02 16.04
N ARG A 14 -35.05 14.11 14.70
CA ARG A 14 -33.92 13.59 13.91
C ARG A 14 -32.61 14.28 14.26
N PHE A 15 -32.64 15.60 14.44
CA PHE A 15 -31.45 16.39 14.78
C PHE A 15 -30.93 16.04 16.18
N ILE A 16 -31.82 15.91 17.17
CA ILE A 16 -31.47 15.47 18.53
C ILE A 16 -30.84 14.07 18.49
N PHE A 17 -31.42 13.14 17.72
CA PHE A 17 -30.88 11.78 17.60
C PHE A 17 -29.46 11.76 17.00
N ILE A 18 -29.19 12.61 16.01
CA ILE A 18 -27.85 12.75 15.41
C ILE A 18 -26.85 13.29 16.45
N ILE A 19 -27.23 14.31 17.23
CA ILE A 19 -26.37 14.89 18.27
C ILE A 19 -26.06 13.86 19.35
N VAL A 20 -27.06 13.16 19.88
CA VAL A 20 -26.87 12.13 20.92
C VAL A 20 -25.92 11.04 20.43
N LYS A 21 -26.08 10.59 19.19
CA LYS A 21 -25.20 9.58 18.60
C LYS A 21 -23.75 10.08 18.41
N ALA A 22 -23.57 11.33 17.97
CA ALA A 22 -22.25 11.94 17.82
C ALA A 22 -21.54 12.10 19.17
N MET A 23 -22.28 12.41 20.23
CA MET A 23 -21.74 12.49 21.60
C MET A 23 -21.33 11.11 22.13
N GLU A 24 -22.13 10.06 21.89
CA GLU A 24 -21.79 8.70 22.30
C GLU A 24 -20.53 8.18 21.60
N ASP A 25 -20.38 8.45 20.29
CA ASP A 25 -19.20 8.08 19.52
C ASP A 25 -17.93 8.84 19.99
N SER A 26 -18.08 10.10 20.42
CA SER A 26 -17.01 10.92 21.00
C SER A 26 -16.59 10.45 22.40
N ALA A 27 -17.53 9.97 23.21
CA ALA A 27 -17.24 9.40 24.53
C ALA A 27 -16.49 8.06 24.42
N ARG A 28 -16.82 7.24 23.41
CA ARG A 28 -16.13 5.97 23.13
C ARG A 28 -14.69 6.15 22.65
N THR A 29 -14.35 7.29 22.03
CA THR A 29 -12.98 7.56 21.57
C THR A 29 -12.03 7.99 22.69
N ARG A 30 -12.53 8.42 23.85
CA ARG A 30 -11.69 8.75 25.04
C ARG A 30 -11.25 7.53 25.84
N ASN A 31 -12.06 6.48 25.90
CA ASN A 31 -11.73 5.27 26.66
C ASN A 31 -11.02 4.23 25.77
N GLY A 32 -9.74 4.48 25.50
CA GLY A 32 -8.60 3.61 25.15
C GLY A 32 -8.73 2.15 24.66
N TYR A 33 -9.88 1.59 24.31
CA TYR A 33 -10.02 0.27 23.69
C TYR A 33 -10.43 0.44 22.23
N TYR A 34 -9.46 0.87 21.43
CA TYR A 34 -9.59 0.92 19.99
C TYR A 34 -9.56 -0.52 19.47
N ASN A 35 -10.73 -1.12 19.24
CA ASN A 35 -10.84 -2.39 18.51
C ASN A 35 -11.06 -2.10 17.02
N PRO A 36 -10.00 -2.06 16.20
CA PRO A 36 -10.09 -1.72 14.77
C PRO A 36 -10.92 -2.73 13.96
N ALA A 37 -11.24 -3.90 14.52
CA ALA A 37 -11.94 -4.95 13.80
C ALA A 37 -13.41 -4.61 13.50
N LYS A 38 -14.10 -3.86 14.38
CA LYS A 38 -15.55 -3.63 14.24
C LYS A 38 -15.93 -2.50 13.28
N ARG A 39 -15.04 -1.55 12.97
CA ARG A 39 -15.32 -0.46 12.01
C ARG A 39 -15.09 -0.88 10.55
N ARG A 40 -14.34 -1.97 10.33
CA ARG A 40 -14.05 -2.50 8.98
C ARG A 40 -15.29 -3.05 8.26
N TYR A 41 -16.36 -3.38 8.99
CA TYR A 41 -17.55 -4.04 8.42
C TYR A 41 -18.71 -3.11 8.01
N LYS A 42 -18.68 -1.82 8.36
CA LYS A 42 -19.86 -0.93 8.15
C LYS A 42 -19.67 0.27 7.25
N MET A 43 -18.48 0.52 6.71
CA MET A 43 -18.29 1.57 5.71
C MET A 43 -17.38 1.10 4.59
N ASN A 44 -17.95 0.39 3.59
CA ASN A 44 -17.45 0.32 2.21
C ASN A 44 -18.47 -0.34 1.24
N PHE A 45 -19.78 -0.21 1.49
CA PHE A 45 -20.81 -0.86 0.67
C PHE A 45 -20.87 -0.35 -0.80
N ARG A 46 -20.21 0.76 -1.15
CA ARG A 46 -20.26 1.34 -2.51
C ARG A 46 -18.97 1.26 -3.32
N PHE A 47 -17.86 0.79 -2.74
CA PHE A 47 -16.61 0.53 -3.48
C PHE A 47 -16.06 -0.88 -3.27
N CYS A 48 -16.76 -1.75 -2.54
CA CYS A 48 -16.56 -3.20 -2.65
C CYS A 48 -17.08 -3.68 -4.02
N ARG A 49 -16.42 -3.30 -5.12
CA ARG A 49 -16.15 -4.30 -6.15
C ARG A 49 -15.27 -5.32 -5.46
N LYS A 50 -15.92 -6.30 -4.80
CA LYS A 50 -15.28 -7.49 -4.29
C LYS A 50 -14.36 -7.96 -5.40
N ILE A 51 -13.08 -8.13 -5.09
CA ILE A 51 -12.26 -9.07 -5.84
C ILE A 51 -13.04 -10.38 -5.72
N ASN A 52 -13.88 -10.68 -6.71
CA ASN A 52 -14.83 -11.80 -6.65
C ASN A 52 -14.10 -13.13 -6.72
N SER A 53 -12.85 -13.10 -7.21
CA SER A 53 -11.98 -14.26 -7.27
C SER A 53 -10.65 -13.94 -6.61
N LEU A 54 -10.30 -14.70 -5.56
CA LEU A 54 -8.98 -14.69 -4.95
C LEU A 54 -7.85 -14.91 -5.97
N SER A 55 -8.14 -15.55 -7.11
CA SER A 55 -7.15 -15.72 -8.18
C SER A 55 -6.58 -14.40 -8.71
N MET A 56 -7.32 -13.29 -8.63
CA MET A 56 -6.83 -11.97 -9.06
C MET A 56 -5.85 -11.33 -8.07
N LEU A 57 -5.75 -11.85 -6.84
CA LEU A 57 -4.73 -11.40 -5.87
C LEU A 57 -3.34 -11.95 -6.22
N PHE A 58 -3.28 -13.03 -6.98
CA PHE A 58 -2.05 -13.72 -7.32
C PHE A 58 -1.65 -13.42 -8.77
N ASN A 59 -0.38 -13.13 -8.99
CA ASN A 59 0.23 -13.05 -10.29
C ASN A 59 1.25 -14.19 -10.40
N GLY A 60 0.86 -15.26 -11.09
CA GLY A 60 1.61 -16.52 -11.09
C GLY A 60 1.56 -17.20 -9.72
N HIS A 61 2.72 -17.46 -9.11
CA HIS A 61 2.85 -18.19 -7.85
C HIS A 61 2.87 -17.29 -6.61
N TYR A 62 2.76 -15.97 -6.79
CA TYR A 62 2.91 -15.03 -5.69
C TYR A 62 1.87 -13.91 -5.72
N ILE A 63 1.81 -13.14 -4.64
CA ILE A 63 0.86 -12.05 -4.45
C ILE A 63 1.24 -10.88 -5.36
N ASP A 64 0.27 -10.34 -6.10
CA ASP A 64 0.44 -9.09 -6.83
C ASP A 64 0.39 -7.90 -5.86
N ALA A 65 1.47 -7.12 -5.77
CA ALA A 65 1.58 -6.01 -4.84
C ALA A 65 0.51 -4.92 -5.08
N LYS A 66 0.11 -4.70 -6.32
CA LYS A 66 -0.90 -3.68 -6.68
C LYS A 66 -2.29 -4.13 -6.24
N ALA A 67 -2.64 -5.39 -6.50
CA ALA A 67 -3.88 -6.00 -6.02
C ALA A 67 -3.94 -5.99 -4.49
N LEU A 68 -2.84 -6.36 -3.83
CA LEU A 68 -2.73 -6.33 -2.37
C LEU A 68 -2.91 -4.90 -1.82
N TYR A 69 -2.30 -3.89 -2.46
CA TYR A 69 -2.45 -2.49 -2.06
C TYR A 69 -3.91 -2.05 -2.12
N VAL A 70 -4.61 -2.32 -3.23
CA VAL A 70 -6.03 -1.98 -3.39
C VAL A 70 -6.88 -2.70 -2.36
N LEU A 71 -6.60 -3.97 -2.09
CA LEU A 71 -7.32 -4.76 -1.09
C LEU A 71 -7.14 -4.20 0.34
N GLN A 72 -5.93 -3.73 0.67
CA GLN A 72 -5.62 -3.20 2.01
C GLN A 72 -6.15 -1.79 2.22
N THR A 73 -6.06 -0.94 1.20
CA THR A 73 -6.31 0.51 1.33
C THR A 73 -7.67 0.95 0.77
N GLY A 74 -8.28 0.17 -0.12
CA GLY A 74 -9.47 0.56 -0.89
C GLY A 74 -9.20 1.64 -1.94
N LYS A 75 -7.93 1.91 -2.27
CA LYS A 75 -7.50 2.96 -3.21
C LYS A 75 -6.50 2.42 -4.23
N VAL A 76 -6.41 3.09 -5.38
CA VAL A 76 -5.38 2.83 -6.39
C VAL A 76 -4.07 3.53 -5.98
N PRO A 77 -2.91 2.85 -6.02
CA PRO A 77 -1.64 3.45 -5.66
C PRO A 77 -1.06 4.33 -6.78
N CYS A 78 -0.33 5.37 -6.40
CA CYS A 78 0.78 5.87 -7.21
C CYS A 78 1.94 4.86 -7.12
N ILE A 79 2.64 4.64 -8.23
CA ILE A 79 3.72 3.65 -8.30
C ILE A 79 4.99 4.32 -8.84
N THR A 80 6.09 4.18 -8.10
CA THR A 80 7.42 4.56 -8.55
C THR A 80 8.28 3.31 -8.67
N PHE A 81 8.88 3.11 -9.84
CA PHE A 81 9.80 1.99 -10.12
C PHE A 81 11.24 2.47 -9.99
N VAL A 82 12.05 1.70 -9.25
CA VAL A 82 13.50 1.88 -9.15
C VAL A 82 14.16 0.59 -9.61
N GLY A 83 14.81 0.61 -10.76
CA GLY A 83 15.51 -0.54 -11.33
C GLY A 83 17.01 -0.54 -11.03
N GLU A 84 17.68 -1.63 -11.42
CA GLU A 84 19.13 -1.83 -11.23
C GLU A 84 19.56 -1.64 -9.77
N LEU A 85 18.72 -2.06 -8.85
CA LEU A 85 18.89 -1.85 -7.42
C LEU A 85 19.61 -3.02 -6.78
N ASP A 86 20.61 -2.74 -5.95
CA ASP A 86 21.25 -3.68 -5.03
C ASP A 86 20.27 -3.96 -3.90
N ILE A 87 19.59 -5.12 -4.02
CA ILE A 87 18.47 -5.47 -3.15
C ILE A 87 18.91 -5.78 -1.74
N GLU A 88 20.12 -6.31 -1.54
CA GLU A 88 20.64 -6.58 -0.21
C GLU A 88 20.83 -5.27 0.56
N LYS A 89 21.43 -4.26 -0.07
CA LYS A 89 21.58 -2.92 0.52
C LYS A 89 20.23 -2.23 0.73
N ALA A 90 19.34 -2.28 -0.27
CA ALA A 90 18.03 -1.67 -0.18
C ALA A 90 17.16 -2.31 0.94
N PHE A 91 17.16 -3.64 1.02
CA PHE A 91 16.44 -4.36 2.07
C PHE A 91 17.03 -4.10 3.46
N GLY A 92 18.37 -4.09 3.57
CA GLY A 92 19.07 -3.70 4.80
C GLY A 92 18.67 -2.31 5.27
N TYR A 93 18.71 -1.32 4.39
CA TYR A 93 18.29 0.05 4.68
C TYR A 93 16.82 0.11 5.13
N ILE A 94 15.90 -0.57 4.43
CA ILE A 94 14.48 -0.57 4.80
C ILE A 94 14.28 -1.19 6.17
N LYS A 95 14.93 -2.33 6.43
CA LYS A 95 14.79 -3.08 7.69
C LYS A 95 15.28 -2.26 8.88
N GLU A 96 16.37 -1.51 8.73
CA GLU A 96 16.90 -0.65 9.79
C GLU A 96 16.08 0.63 9.95
N THR A 97 15.76 1.30 8.84
CA THR A 97 15.10 2.63 8.87
C THR A 97 13.62 2.56 9.25
N PHE A 98 12.92 1.50 8.81
CA PHE A 98 11.47 1.37 8.96
C PHE A 98 11.07 0.21 9.87
N LYS A 99 12.00 -0.31 10.69
CA LYS A 99 11.77 -1.47 11.56
C LYS A 99 10.44 -1.40 12.33
N ASP A 100 10.18 -0.25 12.95
CA ASP A 100 9.02 -0.03 13.81
C ASP A 100 7.76 0.36 13.02
N ASP A 101 7.92 0.74 11.75
CA ASP A 101 6.82 1.11 10.84
C ASP A 101 6.30 -0.09 10.05
N VAL A 102 7.12 -1.12 9.81
CA VAL A 102 6.71 -2.28 9.02
C VAL A 102 5.64 -3.08 9.78
N LYS A 103 4.43 -3.09 9.22
CA LYS A 103 3.27 -3.77 9.82
C LYS A 103 3.23 -5.25 9.49
N GLN A 104 3.54 -5.58 8.23
CA GLN A 104 3.47 -6.94 7.71
C GLN A 104 4.52 -7.10 6.62
N VAL A 105 5.08 -8.30 6.53
CA VAL A 105 6.01 -8.67 5.47
C VAL A 105 5.55 -9.98 4.85
N TYR A 106 5.48 -10.00 3.52
CA TYR A 106 5.24 -11.19 2.73
C TYR A 106 6.52 -11.51 1.95
N HIS A 107 6.87 -12.79 1.88
CA HIS A 107 8.05 -13.26 1.16
C HIS A 107 7.65 -14.29 0.12
N HIS A 108 8.25 -14.20 -1.07
CA HIS A 108 8.30 -15.28 -2.04
C HIS A 108 9.73 -15.82 -2.04
N SER A 109 9.90 -17.06 -1.59
CA SER A 109 11.22 -17.68 -1.44
C SER A 109 11.30 -18.98 -2.20
N TYR A 110 12.51 -19.34 -2.62
CA TYR A 110 12.84 -20.65 -3.17
C TYR A 110 14.06 -21.21 -2.45
N PHE A 111 14.15 -22.54 -2.41
CA PHE A 111 15.28 -23.24 -1.84
C PHE A 111 16.23 -23.64 -2.96
N ASP A 112 17.50 -23.26 -2.85
CA ASP A 112 18.57 -23.67 -3.76
C ASP A 112 19.22 -24.93 -3.20
N HIS A 113 19.09 -26.05 -3.92
CA HIS A 113 19.63 -27.34 -3.48
C HIS A 113 21.16 -27.40 -3.57
N ASP A 114 21.78 -26.69 -4.50
CA ASP A 114 23.23 -26.71 -4.69
C ASP A 114 23.92 -25.93 -3.57
N LYS A 115 23.31 -24.82 -3.15
CA LYS A 115 23.79 -24.00 -2.04
C LYS A 115 23.24 -24.42 -0.67
N ASN A 116 22.21 -25.27 -0.65
CA ASN A 116 21.49 -25.68 0.55
C ASN A 116 20.96 -24.47 1.37
N GLU A 117 20.48 -23.44 0.66
CA GLU A 117 20.11 -22.14 1.22
C GLU A 117 18.76 -21.64 0.68
N ASN A 118 18.06 -20.83 1.48
CA ASN A 118 16.82 -20.17 1.06
C ASN A 118 17.13 -18.80 0.45
N PHE A 119 16.68 -18.58 -0.78
CA PHE A 119 16.73 -17.30 -1.47
C PHE A 119 15.34 -16.69 -1.57
N PHE A 120 15.26 -15.36 -1.60
CA PHE A 120 14.00 -14.67 -1.87
C PHE A 120 13.99 -14.12 -3.29
N ASN A 121 12.86 -14.28 -3.97
CA ASN A 121 12.60 -13.73 -5.30
C ASN A 121 11.86 -12.39 -5.19
N SER A 122 10.96 -12.27 -4.21
CA SER A 122 10.24 -11.03 -3.94
C SER A 122 9.88 -10.87 -2.47
N ILE A 123 9.85 -9.62 -2.00
CA ILE A 123 9.42 -9.24 -0.65
C ILE A 123 8.43 -8.09 -0.78
N ILE A 124 7.27 -8.19 -0.12
CA ILE A 124 6.30 -7.10 -0.02
C ILE A 124 6.21 -6.65 1.44
N LEU A 125 6.51 -5.38 1.69
CA LEU A 125 6.41 -4.75 3.01
C LEU A 125 5.20 -3.81 3.05
N ILE A 126 4.31 -4.04 4.01
CA ILE A 126 3.17 -3.14 4.29
C ILE A 126 3.56 -2.17 5.39
N MET A 127 3.33 -0.88 5.15
CA MET A 127 3.67 0.20 6.06
C MET A 127 2.43 1.06 6.40
N PRO A 128 2.48 1.90 7.45
CA PRO A 128 1.45 2.89 7.75
C PRO A 128 1.24 3.89 6.60
N ASN A 129 0.16 4.66 6.73
CA ASN A 129 -0.17 5.75 5.79
C ASN A 129 -0.33 5.30 4.33
N GLN A 130 -0.87 4.09 4.09
CA GLN A 130 -1.13 3.60 2.72
C GLN A 130 0.15 3.54 1.89
N ARG A 131 1.23 3.01 2.49
CA ARG A 131 2.52 2.81 1.82
C ARG A 131 2.84 1.32 1.77
N MET A 132 3.43 0.90 0.66
CA MET A 132 3.89 -0.46 0.46
C MET A 132 5.15 -0.44 -0.40
N ILE A 133 6.08 -1.34 -0.08
CA ILE A 133 7.32 -1.52 -0.81
C ILE A 133 7.32 -2.95 -1.33
N GLU A 134 7.50 -3.13 -2.63
CA GLU A 134 7.82 -4.42 -3.24
C GLU A 134 9.30 -4.40 -3.63
N LEU A 135 10.07 -5.37 -3.17
CA LEU A 135 11.42 -5.65 -3.66
C LEU A 135 11.35 -6.92 -4.51
N GLY A 136 11.92 -6.87 -5.71
CA GLY A 136 12.16 -8.04 -6.56
C GLY A 136 13.65 -8.22 -6.80
N ASN A 137 14.06 -9.11 -7.72
CA ASN A 137 15.47 -9.47 -7.96
C ASN A 137 16.46 -8.29 -8.07
N ASN A 138 16.08 -7.22 -8.76
CA ASN A 138 16.93 -6.04 -8.96
C ASN A 138 16.12 -4.74 -9.12
N TYR A 139 14.90 -4.74 -8.58
CA TYR A 139 14.03 -3.59 -8.63
C TYR A 139 13.25 -3.40 -7.34
N CYS A 140 12.73 -2.18 -7.19
CA CYS A 140 11.77 -1.83 -6.17
C CYS A 140 10.55 -1.15 -6.80
N HIS A 141 9.34 -1.53 -6.37
CA HIS A 141 8.17 -0.68 -6.50
C HIS A 141 7.85 -0.02 -5.17
N LEU A 142 7.72 1.30 -5.21
CA LEU A 142 7.13 2.09 -4.13
C LEU A 142 5.68 2.38 -4.48
N LEU A 143 4.75 1.84 -3.70
CA LEU A 143 3.31 2.04 -3.86
C LEU A 143 2.82 2.95 -2.73
N TYR A 144 2.19 4.08 -3.08
CA TYR A 144 1.85 5.13 -2.12
C TYR A 144 0.62 5.95 -2.54
N HIS A 145 0.08 6.73 -1.61
CA HIS A 145 -0.99 7.69 -1.89
C HIS A 145 -0.43 8.96 -2.56
N VAL A 146 -1.25 9.68 -3.33
CA VAL A 146 -0.83 10.92 -4.02
C VAL A 146 -0.24 11.99 -3.09
N ASP A 147 -0.60 11.99 -1.81
CA ASP A 147 -0.09 12.96 -0.84
C ASP A 147 1.32 12.60 -0.30
N ASP A 148 1.81 11.38 -0.57
CA ASP A 148 3.04 10.84 0.00
C ASP A 148 4.27 10.96 -0.92
N HIS A 149 4.25 11.88 -1.89
CA HIS A 149 5.38 12.07 -2.81
C HIS A 149 6.69 12.41 -2.09
N GLN A 150 6.66 13.10 -0.96
CA GLN A 150 7.88 13.42 -0.21
C GLN A 150 8.52 12.15 0.37
N TRP A 151 7.71 11.23 0.90
CA TRP A 151 8.20 9.95 1.40
C TRP A 151 8.87 9.14 0.28
N MET A 152 8.21 9.06 -0.89
CA MET A 152 8.77 8.38 -2.07
C MET A 152 10.11 9.02 -2.50
N ARG A 153 10.18 10.36 -2.57
CA ARG A 153 11.41 11.08 -2.95
C ARG A 153 12.56 10.78 -2.02
N ASN A 154 12.32 10.75 -0.71
CA ASN A 154 13.34 10.47 0.28
C ASN A 154 13.94 9.07 0.11
N ILE A 155 13.11 8.05 -0.18
CA ILE A 155 13.59 6.70 -0.46
C ILE A 155 14.38 6.66 -1.77
N CYS A 156 13.86 7.29 -2.83
CA CYS A 156 14.56 7.34 -4.11
C CYS A 156 15.92 8.01 -4.00
N GLU A 157 16.06 9.04 -3.16
CA GLU A 157 17.34 9.71 -2.94
C GLU A 157 18.39 8.75 -2.40
N VAL A 158 18.04 7.97 -1.38
CA VAL A 158 18.95 6.95 -0.81
C VAL A 158 19.21 5.83 -1.80
N PHE A 159 18.20 5.40 -2.56
CA PHE A 159 18.33 4.28 -3.49
C PHE A 159 19.22 4.59 -4.70
N LYS A 160 19.47 5.87 -5.01
CA LYS A 160 20.45 6.25 -6.04
C LYS A 160 21.83 5.69 -5.74
N ASP A 161 22.20 5.63 -4.47
CA ASP A 161 23.50 5.13 -4.01
C ASP A 161 23.56 3.60 -3.94
N PHE A 162 22.41 2.92 -4.08
CA PHE A 162 22.30 1.46 -4.09
C PHE A 162 22.22 0.89 -5.49
N ARG A 163 22.61 1.64 -6.52
CA ARG A 163 22.61 1.12 -7.89
C ARG A 163 23.67 0.03 -8.04
N LEU A 164 23.29 -1.10 -8.62
CA LEU A 164 24.25 -2.13 -9.02
C LEU A 164 25.23 -1.52 -10.03
N PRO A 165 26.53 -1.87 -9.97
CA PRO A 165 27.47 -1.45 -10.99
C PRO A 165 26.95 -1.94 -12.34
N GLY A 166 26.58 -1.00 -13.21
CA GLY A 166 25.98 -1.33 -14.50
C GLY A 166 26.92 -2.25 -15.26
N ASN A 167 26.40 -3.38 -15.76
CA ASN A 167 27.09 -4.08 -16.83
C ASN A 167 27.22 -3.08 -17.97
N ALA A 168 28.44 -2.64 -18.29
CA ALA A 168 28.72 -1.67 -19.36
C ALA A 168 28.18 -2.10 -20.75
N ASN A 169 27.69 -3.34 -20.86
CA ASN A 169 27.14 -3.96 -22.05
C ASN A 169 25.60 -4.11 -22.04
N ALA A 170 24.89 -3.66 -20.99
CA ALA A 170 23.45 -3.73 -20.95
C ALA A 170 22.85 -2.59 -21.78
N THR A 171 22.46 -2.90 -23.02
CA THR A 171 21.63 -2.04 -23.89
C THR A 171 20.52 -1.40 -23.06
N THR A 172 20.49 -0.07 -23.05
CA THR A 172 19.51 0.76 -22.32
C THR A 172 18.09 0.24 -22.56
N LYS A 173 17.55 -0.51 -21.61
CA LYS A 173 16.13 -0.86 -21.59
C LYS A 173 15.39 0.41 -21.23
N VAL A 174 14.84 1.07 -22.25
CA VAL A 174 14.03 2.27 -22.08
C VAL A 174 12.78 1.88 -21.30
N VAL A 175 12.70 2.32 -20.03
CA VAL A 175 11.50 2.18 -19.20
C VAL A 175 10.67 3.46 -19.36
N GLY A 176 9.76 3.49 -20.34
CA GLY A 176 8.83 4.60 -20.55
C GLY A 176 8.25 4.67 -21.96
N PHE A 177 7.39 5.68 -22.21
CA PHE A 177 6.84 6.00 -23.54
C PHE A 177 7.85 6.60 -24.52
N ALA A 178 9.15 6.62 -24.19
CA ALA A 178 10.18 7.03 -25.13
C ALA A 178 10.26 5.97 -26.22
N ARG A 179 9.66 6.28 -27.38
CA ARG A 179 9.75 5.46 -28.60
C ARG A 179 11.23 5.27 -28.92
N GLN A 180 11.67 4.03 -29.11
CA GLN A 180 12.94 3.76 -29.76
C GLN A 180 12.85 4.30 -31.19
N ALA A 181 13.75 5.21 -31.57
CA ALA A 181 13.77 5.84 -32.88
C ALA A 181 14.24 4.90 -34.01
N GLU A 182 14.76 3.71 -33.66
CA GLU A 182 15.45 2.79 -34.58
C GLU A 182 14.62 1.56 -34.95
N MET A 183 13.32 1.72 -35.15
CA MET A 183 12.54 0.76 -35.95
C MET A 183 12.00 1.49 -37.18
N ASN A 184 12.83 1.58 -38.22
CA ASN A 184 12.41 1.82 -39.60
C ASN A 184 13.04 0.75 -40.49
#